data_AF-A0A953JY09-F1
#
_entry.id   AF-A0A953JY09-F1
#
_cell.length_a   1.000
_cell.length_b   1.000
_cell.length_c   1.000
_cell.angle_alpha   90.00
_cell.angle_beta   90.00
_cell.angle_gamma   90.00
#
_symmetry.space_group_name_H-M   'P 1'
#
loop_
_entity.id
_entity.type
_entity.pdbx_description
1 polymer ?
#
loop_
_entity_poly.entity_id
_entity_poly.type
_entity_poly.pdbx_seq_one_letter_code
_entity_poly.pdbx_strand_id
1 'polypeptide(L)'
;MEFFKYIFHLGIIFIVFSLIWGFFMMIYRLLTGLSERPSWESYIFKTLNTYFLVSLAAMLTVATTKLPDAPRILISIVGMTIVYSYLAGRMQRTRVMVRLNSMKMINEPFNAQWETSLIFLSVIYFSFGITYPQLLDTAVNKWFLSSIYDIYNTIIIGWIIAAIGLFLVVINLVRSITITAQAVAWVLEKLNGGGNNNNNDNNNDGYTDYEEIN
;
A
#
# COMPACT_ATOMS: atom_id res chain seq x y z
N MET A 1 17.38 -12.38 16.42
CA MET A 1 17.24 -10.94 16.78
C MET A 1 17.19 -10.03 15.56
N GLU A 2 17.99 -10.29 14.51
CA GLU A 2 18.02 -9.49 13.27
C GLU A 2 16.67 -9.40 12.53
N PHE A 3 15.88 -10.47 12.57
CA PHE A 3 14.55 -10.49 11.95
C PHE A 3 13.58 -9.45 12.52
N PHE A 4 13.47 -9.34 13.84
CA PHE A 4 12.59 -8.35 14.48
C PHE A 4 13.08 -6.93 14.24
N LYS A 5 14.41 -6.71 14.28
CA LYS A 5 15.02 -5.42 13.92
C LYS A 5 14.65 -5.02 12.49
N TYR A 6 14.68 -5.96 11.56
CA TYR A 6 14.31 -5.72 10.17
C TYR A 6 12.85 -5.29 9.99
N ILE A 7 11.90 -6.03 10.57
CA ILE A 7 10.47 -5.66 10.53
C ILE A 7 10.25 -4.26 11.11
N PHE A 8 10.93 -3.97 12.21
CA PHE A 8 10.86 -2.70 12.89
C PHE A 8 11.41 -1.55 12.02
N HIS A 9 12.58 -1.72 11.41
CA HIS A 9 13.14 -0.74 10.47
C HIS A 9 12.24 -0.53 9.25
N LEU A 10 11.56 -1.58 8.76
CA LEU A 10 10.56 -1.44 7.69
C LEU A 10 9.39 -0.56 8.13
N GLY A 11 8.87 -0.76 9.34
CA GLY A 11 7.83 0.08 9.92
C GLY A 11 8.25 1.55 10.02
N ILE A 12 9.50 1.79 10.43
CA ILE A 12 10.10 3.13 10.48
C ILE A 12 10.17 3.75 9.09
N ILE A 13 10.67 3.02 8.08
CA ILE A 13 10.71 3.51 6.69
C ILE A 13 9.32 3.91 6.23
N PHE A 14 8.31 3.07 6.45
CA PHE A 14 6.95 3.36 6.00
C PHE A 14 6.37 4.61 6.63
N ILE A 15 6.53 4.79 7.94
CA ILE A 15 5.95 5.95 8.61
C ILE A 15 6.69 7.24 8.27
N VAL A 16 8.02 7.22 8.27
CA VAL A 16 8.82 8.42 7.99
C VAL A 16 8.68 8.82 6.54
N PHE A 17 8.72 7.85 5.61
CA PHE A 17 8.44 8.13 4.20
C PHE A 17 7.02 8.70 4.01
N SER A 18 6.01 8.13 4.66
CA SER A 18 4.63 8.62 4.56
C SER A 18 4.49 10.03 5.12
N LEU A 19 5.23 10.36 6.18
CA LEU A 19 5.29 11.70 6.76
C LEU A 19 5.95 12.68 5.80
N ILE A 20 7.14 12.37 5.28
CA ILE A 20 7.86 13.20 4.29
C ILE A 20 6.98 13.43 3.07
N TRP A 21 6.37 12.37 2.54
CA TRP A 21 5.47 12.47 1.40
C TRP A 21 4.22 13.31 1.72
N GLY A 22 3.68 13.18 2.93
CA GLY A 22 2.58 14.01 3.42
C GLY A 22 2.93 15.50 3.41
N PHE A 23 4.12 15.87 3.90
CA PHE A 23 4.64 17.25 3.82
C PHE A 23 4.80 17.72 2.38
N PHE A 24 5.39 16.89 1.52
CA PHE A 24 5.55 17.21 0.10
C PHE A 24 4.19 17.51 -0.56
N MET A 25 3.17 16.68 -0.29
CA MET A 25 1.82 16.85 -0.80
C MET A 25 1.11 18.09 -0.23
N MET A 26 1.39 18.43 1.04
CA MET A 26 0.88 19.64 1.69
C MET A 26 1.46 20.90 1.06
N ILE A 27 2.79 20.94 0.87
CA ILE A 27 3.49 22.06 0.22
C ILE A 27 2.98 22.24 -1.21
N TYR A 28 2.87 21.15 -1.96
CA TYR A 28 2.31 21.19 -3.31
C TYR A 28 0.89 21.78 -3.34
N ARG A 29 0.02 21.40 -2.39
CA ARG A 29 -1.34 21.95 -2.29
C ARG A 29 -1.35 23.44 -1.94
N LEU A 30 -0.43 23.90 -1.10
CA LEU A 30 -0.27 25.33 -0.78
C LEU A 30 0.20 26.15 -1.98
N LEU A 31 1.08 25.58 -2.81
CA LEU A 31 1.61 26.23 -4.01
C LEU A 31 0.57 26.35 -5.14
N THR A 32 -0.24 25.31 -5.36
CA THR A 32 -1.21 25.30 -6.46
C THR A 32 -2.55 25.94 -6.10
N GLY A 33 -2.85 26.10 -4.82
CA GLY A 33 -4.12 26.69 -4.35
C GLY A 33 -5.38 25.87 -4.70
N LEU A 34 -5.22 24.70 -5.33
CA LEU A 34 -6.30 23.84 -5.77
C LEU A 34 -6.86 23.06 -4.58
N SER A 35 -8.13 23.32 -4.26
CA SER A 35 -8.88 22.54 -3.26
C SER A 35 -9.13 21.10 -3.74
N GLU A 36 -9.21 20.90 -5.06
CA GLU A 36 -9.46 19.61 -5.68
C GLU A 36 -8.41 19.34 -6.76
N ARG A 37 -7.73 18.20 -6.65
CA ARG A 37 -6.75 17.77 -7.64
C ARG A 37 -7.48 17.11 -8.80
N PRO A 38 -7.09 17.38 -10.06
CA PRO A 38 -7.61 16.62 -11.18
C PRO A 38 -7.25 15.14 -11.01
N SER A 39 -8.17 14.25 -11.41
CA SER A 39 -8.07 12.80 -11.11
C SER A 39 -6.75 12.19 -11.60
N TRP A 40 -6.23 12.62 -12.75
CA TRP A 40 -5.00 12.08 -13.35
C TRP A 40 -3.73 12.40 -12.55
N GLU A 41 -3.60 13.62 -12.01
CA GLU A 41 -2.47 14.00 -11.17
C GLU A 41 -2.42 13.15 -9.90
N SER A 42 -3.58 12.92 -9.29
CA SER A 42 -3.70 12.11 -8.08
C SER A 42 -3.20 10.67 -8.31
N TYR A 43 -3.48 10.09 -9.48
CA TYR A 43 -2.95 8.77 -9.84
C TYR A 43 -1.42 8.78 -10.01
N ILE A 44 -0.85 9.80 -10.66
CA ILE A 44 0.61 9.91 -10.85
C ILE A 44 1.33 10.02 -9.51
N PHE A 45 0.88 10.94 -8.64
CA PHE A 45 1.49 11.09 -7.31
C PHE A 45 1.39 9.81 -6.48
N LYS A 46 0.26 9.08 -6.59
CA LYS A 46 0.07 7.82 -5.88
C LYS A 46 0.95 6.71 -6.43
N THR A 47 1.20 6.67 -7.74
CA THR A 47 2.18 5.76 -8.36
C THR A 47 3.60 6.09 -7.89
N LEU A 48 4.02 7.34 -7.97
CA LEU A 48 5.36 7.77 -7.54
C LEU A 48 5.59 7.47 -6.05
N ASN A 49 4.62 7.80 -5.20
CA ASN A 49 4.66 7.46 -3.78
C ASN A 49 4.91 5.95 -3.57
N THR A 50 4.16 5.13 -4.29
CA THR A 50 4.23 3.67 -4.16
C THR A 50 5.55 3.14 -4.70
N TYR A 51 6.02 3.66 -5.83
CA TYR A 51 7.31 3.31 -6.42
C TYR A 51 8.47 3.56 -5.44
N PHE A 52 8.59 4.78 -4.90
CA PHE A 52 9.67 5.12 -3.98
C PHE A 52 9.60 4.31 -2.69
N LEU A 53 8.39 4.12 -2.13
CA LEU A 53 8.20 3.32 -0.92
C LEU A 53 8.69 1.88 -1.11
N VAL A 54 8.30 1.25 -2.22
CA VAL A 54 8.68 -0.13 -2.54
C VAL A 54 10.18 -0.22 -2.81
N SER A 55 10.74 0.78 -3.49
CA SER A 55 12.18 0.86 -3.77
C SER A 55 13.01 0.93 -2.48
N LEU A 56 12.60 1.77 -1.52
CA LEU A 56 13.24 1.89 -0.20
C LEU A 56 13.11 0.60 0.62
N ALA A 57 11.94 -0.03 0.61
CA ALA A 57 11.72 -1.31 1.28
C ALA A 57 12.61 -2.42 0.69
N ALA A 58 12.71 -2.49 -0.64
CA ALA A 58 13.58 -3.45 -1.31
C ALA A 58 15.06 -3.19 -0.99
N MET A 59 15.47 -1.91 -0.93
CA MET A 59 16.84 -1.52 -0.59
C MET A 59 17.22 -1.94 0.83
N LEU A 60 16.31 -1.75 1.80
CA LEU A 60 16.48 -2.24 3.16
C LEU A 60 16.56 -3.78 3.19
N THR A 61 15.68 -4.46 2.44
CA THR A 61 15.68 -5.93 2.35
C THR A 61 17.03 -6.45 1.86
N VAL A 62 17.55 -5.87 0.77
CA VAL A 62 18.87 -6.24 0.23
C VAL A 62 19.96 -5.99 1.26
N ALA A 63 19.95 -4.84 1.94
CA ALA A 63 20.95 -4.52 2.96
C ALA A 63 20.96 -5.54 4.10
N THR A 64 19.79 -5.95 4.60
CA THR A 64 19.68 -6.96 5.66
C THR A 64 20.08 -8.36 5.18
N THR A 65 19.79 -8.73 3.93
CA THR A 65 20.17 -10.04 3.38
C THR A 65 21.68 -10.23 3.16
N LYS A 66 22.47 -9.15 3.18
CA LYS A 66 23.94 -9.18 3.08
C LYS A 66 24.64 -9.47 4.40
N LEU A 67 23.91 -9.50 5.53
CA LEU A 67 24.48 -9.80 6.84
C LEU A 67 24.85 -11.30 6.94
N PRO A 68 25.99 -11.67 7.54
CA PRO A 68 26.51 -13.04 7.53
C PRO A 68 25.55 -14.12 8.09
N ASP A 69 24.74 -13.76 9.09
CA ASP A 69 23.82 -14.68 9.79
C ASP A 69 22.35 -14.53 9.37
N ALA A 70 22.08 -13.78 8.29
CA ALA A 70 20.73 -13.46 7.88
C ALA A 70 20.11 -14.56 6.99
N PRO A 71 18.95 -15.14 7.37
CA PRO A 71 18.25 -16.09 6.51
C PRO A 71 17.66 -15.36 5.29
N ARG A 72 18.41 -15.34 4.19
CA ARG A 72 18.14 -14.52 2.99
C ARG A 72 16.74 -14.73 2.40
N ILE A 73 16.30 -15.98 2.33
CA ILE A 73 14.99 -16.35 1.78
C ILE A 73 13.86 -15.86 2.69
N LEU A 74 13.99 -16.08 4.00
CA LEU A 74 13.00 -15.69 4.99
C LEU A 74 12.80 -14.15 5.01
N ILE A 75 13.90 -13.39 4.98
CA ILE A 75 13.86 -11.92 4.98
C ILE A 75 13.21 -11.37 3.71
N SER A 76 13.49 -11.99 2.55
CA SER A 76 12.90 -11.59 1.28
C SER A 76 11.39 -11.83 1.25
N ILE A 77 10.95 -13.01 1.70
CA ILE A 77 9.52 -13.36 1.78
C ILE A 77 8.81 -12.39 2.74
N VAL A 78 9.38 -12.15 3.92
CA VAL A 78 8.76 -11.28 4.92
C VAL A 78 8.74 -9.82 4.47
N GLY A 79 9.78 -9.34 3.81
CA GLY A 79 9.79 -8.03 3.17
C GLY A 79 8.65 -7.89 2.17
N MET A 80 8.48 -8.89 1.30
CA MET A 80 7.40 -8.92 0.32
C MET A 80 6.02 -8.92 1.00
N THR A 81 5.82 -9.75 2.02
CA THR A 81 4.56 -9.81 2.78
C THR A 81 4.23 -8.49 3.46
N ILE A 82 5.23 -7.82 4.05
CA ILE A 82 5.04 -6.55 4.74
C ILE A 82 4.73 -5.42 3.76
N VAL A 83 5.44 -5.34 2.63
CA VAL A 83 5.17 -4.37 1.56
C VAL A 83 3.77 -4.57 0.99
N TYR A 84 3.41 -5.82 0.66
CA TYR A 84 2.05 -6.17 0.23
C TYR A 84 1.02 -5.72 1.27
N SER A 85 1.25 -6.08 2.54
CA SER A 85 0.32 -5.78 3.62
C SER A 85 0.13 -4.29 3.82
N TYR A 86 1.20 -3.51 3.70
CA TYR A 86 1.14 -2.06 3.77
C TYR A 86 0.26 -1.47 2.65
N LEU A 87 0.47 -1.88 1.41
CA LEU A 87 -0.31 -1.36 0.27
C LEU A 87 -1.76 -1.82 0.31
N ALA A 88 -2.02 -3.08 0.64
CA ALA A 88 -3.36 -3.62 0.84
C ALA A 88 -4.07 -2.92 2.01
N GLY A 89 -3.36 -2.70 3.12
CA GLY A 89 -3.88 -1.97 4.27
C GLY A 89 -4.23 -0.52 3.95
N ARG A 90 -3.42 0.15 3.12
CA ARG A 90 -3.71 1.49 2.59
C ARG A 90 -4.99 1.47 1.75
N MET A 91 -5.12 0.53 0.84
CA MET A 91 -6.29 0.37 -0.03
C MET A 91 -7.57 0.14 0.78
N GLN A 92 -7.53 -0.73 1.80
CA GLN A 92 -8.69 -0.93 2.68
C GLN A 92 -9.07 0.36 3.41
N ARG A 93 -8.08 1.10 3.93
CA ARG A 93 -8.34 2.39 4.59
C ARG A 93 -9.04 3.37 3.65
N THR A 94 -8.57 3.52 2.42
CA THR A 94 -9.20 4.40 1.42
C THR A 94 -10.62 3.93 1.10
N ARG A 95 -10.84 2.63 0.89
CA ARG A 95 -12.19 2.06 0.69
C ARG A 95 -13.15 2.39 1.83
N VAL A 96 -12.71 2.20 3.06
CA VAL A 96 -13.52 2.49 4.26
C VAL A 96 -13.83 3.98 4.32
N MET A 97 -12.84 4.85 4.09
CA MET A 97 -13.05 6.31 4.08
C MET A 97 -14.04 6.74 3.00
N VAL A 98 -13.94 6.19 1.77
CA VAL A 98 -14.88 6.48 0.69
C VAL A 98 -16.29 5.99 1.02
N ARG A 99 -16.44 4.81 1.63
CA ARG A 99 -17.75 4.28 2.05
C ARG A 99 -18.37 5.11 3.17
N LEU A 100 -17.57 5.55 4.15
CA LEU A 100 -18.03 6.45 5.21
C LEU A 100 -18.36 7.85 4.69
N ASN A 101 -17.75 8.22 3.56
CA ASN A 101 -17.92 9.52 2.92
C ASN A 101 -19.13 9.62 1.97
N SER A 102 -20.14 8.75 2.09
CA SER A 102 -21.49 9.09 1.59
C SER A 102 -22.02 10.41 2.20
N MET A 103 -21.33 10.95 3.22
CA MET A 103 -21.47 12.29 3.78
C MET A 103 -20.32 13.24 3.34
N LYS A 104 -20.25 13.57 2.05
CA LYS A 104 -19.71 14.83 1.41
C LYS A 104 -18.37 15.49 1.86
N MET A 105 -17.42 14.83 2.51
CA MET A 105 -16.16 15.45 2.99
C MET A 105 -14.84 15.01 2.32
N ILE A 106 -14.81 13.93 1.53
CA ILE A 106 -13.57 13.38 0.92
C ILE A 106 -13.73 13.06 -0.58
N ASN A 107 -13.29 13.97 -1.44
CA ASN A 107 -13.21 13.77 -2.90
C ASN A 107 -11.89 13.09 -3.32
N GLU A 108 -11.54 11.94 -2.72
CA GLU A 108 -10.43 11.14 -3.24
C GLU A 108 -10.92 10.24 -4.39
N PRO A 109 -10.34 10.34 -5.61
CA PRO A 109 -10.69 9.45 -6.71
C PRO A 109 -10.24 8.03 -6.38
N PHE A 110 -11.19 7.17 -6.02
CA PHE A 110 -10.94 5.78 -5.68
C PHE A 110 -11.34 4.86 -6.83
N ASN A 111 -10.36 4.20 -7.44
CA ASN A 111 -10.58 3.13 -8.40
C ASN A 111 -9.94 1.83 -7.89
N ALA A 112 -10.79 0.88 -7.49
CA ALA A 112 -10.37 -0.40 -6.94
C ALA A 112 -9.51 -1.23 -7.91
N GLN A 113 -9.80 -1.18 -9.22
CA GLN A 113 -9.05 -1.94 -10.22
C GLN A 113 -7.63 -1.38 -10.36
N TRP A 114 -7.52 -0.05 -10.45
CA TRP A 114 -6.23 0.62 -10.54
C TRP A 114 -5.36 0.36 -9.29
N GLU A 115 -5.94 0.45 -8.09
CA GLU A 115 -5.19 0.17 -6.85
C GLU A 115 -4.73 -1.29 -6.78
N THR A 116 -5.57 -2.24 -7.20
CA THR A 116 -5.20 -3.65 -7.24
C THR A 116 -4.03 -3.88 -8.19
N SER A 117 -4.09 -3.33 -9.41
CA SER A 117 -3.00 -3.40 -10.38
C SER A 117 -1.71 -2.77 -9.86
N LEU A 118 -1.82 -1.65 -9.15
CA LEU A 118 -0.69 -0.99 -8.52
C LEU A 118 -0.01 -1.89 -7.47
N ILE A 119 -0.80 -2.59 -6.64
CA ILE A 119 -0.27 -3.55 -5.65
C ILE A 119 0.47 -4.69 -6.36
N PHE A 120 -0.14 -5.30 -7.37
CA PHE A 120 0.50 -6.37 -8.14
C PHE A 120 1.82 -5.92 -8.78
N LEU A 121 1.81 -4.77 -9.45
CA LEU A 121 3.00 -4.22 -10.09
C LEU A 121 4.10 -3.90 -9.07
N SER A 122 3.71 -3.44 -7.89
CA SER A 122 4.62 -3.15 -6.78
C SER A 122 5.31 -4.40 -6.24
N VAL A 123 4.58 -5.51 -6.09
CA VAL A 123 5.16 -6.80 -5.64
C VAL A 123 6.14 -7.35 -6.67
N ILE A 124 5.81 -7.24 -7.96
CA ILE A 124 6.71 -7.60 -9.05
C ILE A 124 7.97 -6.73 -9.00
N TYR A 125 7.81 -5.41 -8.94
CA TYR A 125 8.93 -4.46 -8.86
C TYR A 125 9.83 -4.71 -7.65
N PHE A 126 9.25 -5.01 -6.48
CA PHE A 126 9.99 -5.41 -5.28
C PHE A 126 10.87 -6.64 -5.51
N SER A 127 10.30 -7.67 -6.14
CA SER A 127 11.01 -8.92 -6.48
C SER A 127 12.18 -8.68 -7.43
N PHE A 128 11.96 -7.85 -8.46
CA PHE A 128 13.02 -7.42 -9.37
C PHE A 128 14.10 -6.61 -8.65
N GLY A 129 13.72 -5.70 -7.75
CA GLY A 129 14.66 -4.87 -6.98
C GLY A 129 15.58 -5.68 -6.07
N ILE A 130 15.07 -6.76 -5.45
CA ILE A 130 15.91 -7.67 -4.64
C ILE A 130 16.93 -8.41 -5.52
N THR A 131 16.52 -8.82 -6.73
CA THR A 131 17.38 -9.58 -7.65
C THR A 131 18.43 -8.69 -8.32
N TYR A 132 18.05 -7.47 -8.68
CA TYR A 132 18.89 -6.47 -9.35
C TYR A 132 19.01 -5.21 -8.49
N PRO A 133 19.83 -5.23 -7.43
CA PRO A 133 19.94 -4.12 -6.47
C PRO A 133 20.49 -2.83 -7.10
N GLN A 134 21.12 -2.91 -8.28
CA GLN A 134 21.55 -1.75 -9.06
C GLN A 134 20.38 -0.83 -9.45
N LEU A 135 19.17 -1.38 -9.63
CA LEU A 135 17.96 -0.61 -9.97
C LEU A 135 17.50 0.28 -8.80
N LEU A 136 17.91 -0.05 -7.58
CA LEU A 136 17.54 0.66 -6.36
C LEU A 136 18.55 1.77 -6.03
N ASP A 137 19.73 1.74 -6.65
CA ASP A 137 20.81 2.69 -6.39
C ASP A 137 20.63 3.99 -7.17
N THR A 138 19.61 4.76 -6.77
CA THR A 138 19.33 6.09 -7.33
C THR A 138 19.62 7.19 -6.31
N ALA A 139 20.00 8.38 -6.78
CA ALA A 139 20.25 9.54 -5.93
C ALA A 139 19.03 9.91 -5.07
N VAL A 140 17.83 9.74 -5.64
CA VAL A 140 16.56 10.01 -4.94
C VAL A 140 16.33 9.01 -3.80
N ASN A 141 16.54 7.72 -4.03
CA ASN A 141 16.40 6.70 -2.99
C ASN A 141 17.41 6.91 -1.85
N LYS A 142 18.66 7.23 -2.17
CA LYS A 142 19.69 7.55 -1.17
C LYS A 142 19.31 8.77 -0.33
N TRP A 143 18.79 9.83 -0.96
CA TRP A 143 18.34 11.02 -0.26
C TRP A 143 17.18 10.72 0.70
N PHE A 144 16.17 9.96 0.25
CA PHE A 144 15.07 9.54 1.11
C PHE A 144 15.56 8.68 2.28
N LEU A 145 16.43 7.70 2.01
CA LEU A 145 16.96 6.81 3.02
C LEU A 145 17.79 7.57 4.08
N SER A 146 18.66 8.50 3.66
CA SER A 146 19.38 9.39 4.57
C SER A 146 18.43 10.23 5.41
N SER A 147 17.44 10.87 4.77
CA SER A 147 16.44 11.68 5.47
C SER A 147 15.66 10.89 6.50
N ILE A 148 15.33 9.62 6.20
CA ILE A 148 14.67 8.71 7.14
C ILE A 148 15.56 8.44 8.35
N TYR A 149 16.84 8.15 8.14
CA TYR A 149 17.80 7.90 9.22
C TYR A 149 18.02 9.14 10.09
N ASP A 150 18.10 10.33 9.50
CA ASP A 150 18.28 11.58 10.25
C ASP A 150 17.07 11.87 11.16
N ILE A 151 15.85 11.68 10.64
CA ILE A 151 14.63 11.83 11.43
C ILE A 151 14.54 10.76 12.53
N TYR A 152 14.89 9.52 12.22
CA TYR A 152 14.87 8.42 13.20
C TYR A 152 15.90 8.61 14.32
N ASN A 153 17.11 9.09 14.00
CA ASN A 153 18.18 9.30 14.99
C ASN A 153 17.95 10.54 15.88
N THR A 154 16.88 11.30 15.65
CA THR A 154 16.53 12.43 16.52
C THR A 154 15.96 11.94 17.84
N ILE A 155 16.58 12.33 18.97
CA ILE A 155 16.37 11.76 20.33
C ILE A 155 14.90 11.55 20.72
N ILE A 156 14.04 12.56 20.55
CA ILE A 156 12.63 12.49 20.98
C ILE A 156 11.75 11.84 19.91
N ILE A 157 12.03 12.15 18.64
CA ILE A 157 11.17 11.77 17.51
C ILE A 157 11.36 10.28 17.19
N GLY A 158 12.59 9.77 17.30
CA GLY A 158 12.93 8.37 17.01
C GLY A 158 12.13 7.36 17.80
N TRP A 159 11.96 7.58 19.11
CA TRP A 159 11.19 6.68 19.98
C TRP A 159 9.70 6.65 19.63
N ILE A 160 9.11 7.81 19.33
CA ILE A 160 7.70 7.92 18.93
C ILE A 160 7.48 7.23 17.57
N ILE A 161 8.35 7.52 16.60
CA ILE A 161 8.32 6.92 15.27
C ILE A 161 8.45 5.40 15.34
N ALA A 162 9.36 4.91 16.17
CA ALA A 162 9.55 3.50 16.44
C ALA A 162 8.26 2.82 16.94
N ALA A 163 7.64 3.40 17.96
CA ALA A 163 6.41 2.86 18.54
C ALA A 163 5.28 2.83 17.50
N ILE A 164 5.04 3.95 16.82
CA ILE A 164 3.97 4.04 15.81
C ILE A 164 4.28 3.16 14.60
N GLY A 165 5.55 3.04 14.20
CA GLY A 165 5.98 2.17 13.09
C GLY A 165 5.61 0.71 13.33
N LEU A 166 5.78 0.21 14.56
CA LEU A 166 5.34 -1.14 14.93
C LEU A 166 3.82 -1.30 14.80
N PHE A 167 3.05 -0.38 15.39
CA PHE A 167 1.58 -0.41 15.28
C PHE A 167 1.11 -0.32 13.83
N LEU A 168 1.79 0.47 13.01
CA LEU A 168 1.49 0.64 11.58
C LEU A 168 1.69 -0.66 10.81
N VAL A 169 2.74 -1.44 11.10
CA VAL A 169 2.94 -2.75 10.47
C VAL A 169 1.80 -3.69 10.87
N VAL A 170 1.50 -3.80 12.17
CA VAL A 170 0.46 -4.72 12.68
C VAL A 170 -0.91 -4.36 12.12
N ILE A 171 -1.32 -3.10 12.17
CA ILE A 171 -2.65 -2.69 11.70
C ILE A 171 -2.81 -2.91 10.19
N ASN A 172 -1.76 -2.67 9.39
CA ASN A 172 -1.81 -2.91 7.96
C ASN A 172 -1.82 -4.40 7.63
N LEU A 173 -1.16 -5.23 8.44
CA LEU A 173 -1.21 -6.69 8.31
C LEU A 173 -2.63 -7.21 8.59
N VAL A 174 -3.28 -6.76 9.66
CA VAL A 174 -4.68 -7.15 9.93
C VAL A 174 -5.60 -6.69 8.79
N ARG A 175 -5.37 -5.48 8.27
CA ARG A 175 -6.16 -4.95 7.15
C ARG A 175 -5.95 -5.74 5.86
N SER A 176 -4.72 -6.16 5.57
CA SER A 176 -4.42 -6.89 4.34
C SER A 176 -5.20 -8.20 4.23
N ILE A 177 -5.45 -8.89 5.35
CA ILE A 177 -6.28 -10.10 5.41
C ILE A 177 -7.67 -9.86 4.77
N THR A 178 -8.28 -8.70 5.00
CA THR A 178 -9.60 -8.39 4.43
C THR A 178 -9.55 -8.27 2.91
N ILE A 179 -8.51 -7.61 2.37
CA ILE A 179 -8.32 -7.45 0.93
C ILE A 179 -7.99 -8.79 0.28
N THR A 180 -7.13 -9.59 0.92
CA THR A 180 -6.79 -10.93 0.45
C THR A 180 -8.00 -11.86 0.45
N ALA A 181 -8.81 -11.85 1.51
CA ALA A 181 -10.03 -12.65 1.59
C ALA A 181 -11.02 -12.32 0.45
N GLN A 182 -11.20 -11.02 0.15
CA GLN A 182 -12.03 -10.58 -0.98
C GLN A 182 -11.46 -11.04 -2.33
N ALA A 183 -10.14 -10.95 -2.52
CA ALA A 183 -9.49 -11.41 -3.75
C ALA A 183 -9.65 -12.92 -3.93
N VAL A 184 -9.48 -13.71 -2.86
CA VAL A 184 -9.67 -15.16 -2.87
C VAL A 184 -11.12 -15.52 -3.17
N ALA A 185 -12.09 -14.86 -2.53
CA ALA A 185 -13.52 -15.08 -2.81
C ALA A 185 -13.86 -14.82 -4.28
N TRP A 186 -13.37 -13.71 -4.85
CA TRP A 186 -13.55 -13.38 -6.27
C TRP A 186 -12.93 -14.43 -7.20
N VAL A 187 -11.75 -14.96 -6.87
CA VAL A 187 -11.12 -16.04 -7.66
C VAL A 187 -11.94 -17.33 -7.55
N LEU A 188 -12.38 -17.71 -6.35
CA LEU A 188 -13.19 -18.92 -6.13
C LEU A 188 -14.52 -18.86 -6.88
N GLU A 189 -15.19 -17.72 -6.86
CA GLU A 189 -16.42 -17.48 -7.64
C GLU A 189 -16.19 -17.69 -9.14
N LYS A 190 -15.05 -17.20 -9.66
CA LYS A 190 -14.69 -17.35 -11.06
C LYS A 190 -14.30 -18.79 -11.43
N LEU A 191 -13.66 -19.52 -10.52
CA LEU A 191 -13.23 -20.91 -10.72
C LEU A 191 -14.37 -21.92 -10.57
N ASN A 192 -15.33 -21.67 -9.67
CA ASN A 192 -16.52 -22.51 -9.50
C ASN A 192 -17.55 -22.33 -10.62
N GLY A 193 -17.22 -21.54 -11.65
CA GLY A 193 -18.08 -21.31 -12.80
C GLY A 193 -19.18 -20.31 -12.49
N GLY A 194 -19.02 -19.10 -12.99
CA GLY A 194 -20.16 -18.30 -13.45
C GLY A 194 -20.82 -19.00 -14.64
N GLY A 195 -21.49 -20.12 -14.37
CA GLY A 195 -22.05 -21.06 -15.33
C GLY A 195 -23.44 -21.54 -14.93
N ASN A 196 -24.39 -20.61 -15.02
CA ASN A 196 -25.73 -20.75 -15.60
C ASN A 196 -26.65 -21.91 -15.15
N ASN A 197 -27.78 -21.58 -14.51
CA ASN A 197 -29.03 -22.30 -14.73
C ASN A 197 -29.93 -21.41 -15.60
N ASN A 198 -29.97 -21.72 -16.89
CA ASN A 198 -30.98 -21.21 -17.83
C ASN A 198 -32.21 -22.13 -17.80
N ASN A 199 -33.37 -21.48 -17.81
CA ASN A 199 -34.66 -21.90 -18.37
C ASN A 199 -35.45 -23.03 -17.68
N ASN A 200 -36.49 -22.62 -16.96
CA ASN A 200 -37.84 -23.10 -17.26
C ASN A 200 -38.71 -21.90 -17.60
N ASP A 201 -39.34 -21.98 -18.78
CA ASP A 201 -40.19 -20.97 -19.41
C ASP A 201 -41.51 -20.73 -18.64
N ASN A 202 -42.07 -19.54 -18.92
CA ASN A 202 -43.46 -19.09 -18.74
C ASN A 202 -43.87 -18.55 -17.36
N ASN A 203 -43.68 -17.25 -17.14
CA ASN A 203 -44.72 -16.25 -17.47
C ASN A 203 -44.28 -14.83 -17.07
N ASN A 204 -44.54 -13.91 -18.00
CA ASN A 204 -44.63 -12.46 -17.89
C ASN A 204 -44.67 -11.88 -16.46
N ASP A 205 -43.71 -11.02 -16.13
CA ASP A 205 -43.93 -9.58 -15.88
C ASP A 205 -42.67 -9.00 -15.25
N GLY A 206 -41.97 -8.16 -16.03
CA GLY A 206 -40.80 -7.44 -15.57
C GLY A 206 -41.22 -6.19 -14.81
N TYR A 207 -40.78 -6.06 -13.56
CA TYR A 207 -40.34 -4.83 -12.89
C TYR A 207 -39.60 -5.30 -11.62
N THR A 208 -38.29 -5.09 -11.56
CA THR A 208 -37.53 -5.23 -10.30
C THR A 208 -37.44 -3.85 -9.67
N ASP A 209 -38.13 -3.70 -8.54
CA ASP A 209 -38.16 -2.50 -7.73
C ASP A 209 -36.75 -2.08 -7.28
N TYR A 210 -36.43 -0.83 -7.58
CA TYR A 210 -35.34 -0.09 -6.95
C TYR A 210 -35.87 0.37 -5.60
N GLU A 211 -35.36 -0.17 -4.48
CA GLU A 211 -35.49 0.53 -3.21
C GLU A 211 -34.44 1.65 -3.18
N GLU A 212 -34.90 2.83 -3.54
CA GLU A 212 -34.31 4.12 -3.14
C GLU A 212 -34.18 4.16 -1.62
N ILE A 213 -32.99 4.49 -1.11
CA ILE A 213 -32.78 4.72 0.32
C ILE A 213 -32.67 6.24 0.55
N ASN A 214 -33.68 6.75 1.25
CA ASN A 214 -33.82 8.10 1.78
C ASN A 214 -32.72 8.43 2.81
#